data_AF-A0A554G844-F1
#
_entry.id   AF-A0A554G844-F1
#
_cell.length_a   1.000
_cell.length_b   1.000
_cell.length_c   1.000
_cell.angle_alpha   90.00
_cell.angle_beta   90.00
_cell.angle_gamma   90.00
#
_symmetry.space_group_name_H-M   'P 1'
#
loop_
_entity.id
_entity.type
_entity.pdbx_description
1 polymer ?
#
loop_
_entity_poly.entity_id
_entity_poly.type
_entity_poly.pdbx_seq_one_letter_code
_entity_poly.pdbx_strand_id
1 'polypeptide(L)'
;MNVGMAGLDPSSIQLIGTAVTPAVMVSGCGILATGLDNQISRITARMRDMVREWRTLPEGHARRALLREEVAIMDRRHAILARAIGFTYAALLAFVVTSLLYLLRRSVPVPEELPVLSFSLGVGLLGSTAVLALASLRLSRRAITLEREDLFRDGPPGA
;
A
#
# COMPACT_ATOMS: atom_id res chain seq x y z
N MET A 1 2.70 -23.00 -52.78
CA MET A 1 3.08 -22.84 -51.36
C MET A 1 2.64 -21.47 -50.90
N ASN A 2 1.49 -21.38 -50.22
CA ASN A 2 1.00 -20.13 -49.66
C ASN A 2 1.22 -20.24 -48.14
N VAL A 3 2.25 -19.58 -47.63
CA VAL A 3 2.49 -19.45 -46.18
C VAL A 3 1.36 -18.56 -45.67
N GLY A 4 0.27 -19.21 -45.25
CA GLY A 4 -0.90 -18.53 -44.71
C GLY A 4 -0.48 -17.69 -43.52
N MET A 5 -0.87 -16.43 -43.55
CA MET A 5 -0.91 -15.52 -42.41
C MET A 5 -1.67 -16.21 -41.27
N ALA A 6 -0.97 -16.94 -40.41
CA ALA A 6 -1.45 -17.36 -39.11
C ALA A 6 -1.51 -16.10 -38.23
N GLY A 7 -2.46 -15.24 -38.55
CA GLY A 7 -2.87 -14.16 -37.68
C GLY A 7 -3.26 -14.80 -36.35
N LEU A 8 -2.73 -14.26 -35.26
CA LEU A 8 -3.13 -14.64 -33.91
C LEU A 8 -4.66 -14.62 -33.84
N ASP A 9 -5.29 -15.79 -33.73
CA ASP A 9 -6.74 -15.87 -33.57
C ASP A 9 -7.12 -15.06 -32.33
N PRO A 10 -8.13 -14.16 -32.41
CA PRO A 10 -8.55 -13.31 -31.29
C PRO A 10 -8.87 -14.10 -30.01
N SER A 11 -9.28 -15.37 -30.17
CA SER A 11 -9.53 -16.33 -29.11
C SER A 11 -8.27 -16.68 -28.30
N SER A 12 -7.12 -16.83 -28.95
CA SER A 12 -5.84 -17.11 -28.28
C SER A 12 -5.36 -15.91 -27.45
N ILE A 13 -5.56 -14.69 -27.97
CA ILE A 13 -5.21 -13.46 -27.24
C ILE A 13 -6.10 -13.29 -25.99
N GLN A 14 -7.40 -13.56 -26.10
CA GLN A 14 -8.30 -13.54 -24.93
C GLN A 14 -7.93 -14.59 -23.89
N LEU A 15 -7.60 -15.82 -24.32
CA LEU A 15 -7.24 -16.91 -23.42
C LEU A 15 -5.95 -16.59 -22.63
N ILE A 16 -4.94 -16.06 -23.32
CA ILE A 16 -3.71 -15.58 -22.67
C ILE A 16 -4.04 -14.42 -21.71
N GLY A 17 -4.86 -13.45 -22.13
CA GLY A 17 -5.29 -12.34 -21.28
C GLY A 17 -5.96 -12.80 -19.98
N THR A 18 -6.92 -13.72 -20.06
CA THR A 18 -7.63 -14.25 -18.88
C THR A 18 -6.73 -14.98 -17.89
N ALA A 19 -5.66 -15.63 -18.37
CA ALA A 19 -4.70 -16.32 -17.51
C ALA A 19 -3.61 -15.37 -16.96
N VAL A 20 -3.17 -14.39 -17.75
CA VAL A 20 -2.07 -13.48 -17.39
C VAL A 20 -2.52 -12.37 -16.46
N THR A 21 -3.75 -11.85 -16.63
CA THR A 21 -4.24 -10.71 -15.83
C THR A 21 -4.19 -10.97 -14.33
N PRO A 22 -4.71 -12.09 -13.79
CA PRO A 22 -4.60 -12.37 -12.36
C PRO A 22 -3.15 -12.52 -11.88
N ALA A 23 -2.27 -13.15 -12.67
CA ALA A 23 -0.86 -13.34 -12.30
C ALA A 23 -0.08 -12.02 -12.20
N VAL A 24 -0.34 -11.08 -13.14
CA VAL A 24 0.23 -9.74 -13.09
C VAL A 24 -0.30 -8.96 -11.89
N MET A 25 -1.60 -9.08 -11.58
CA MET A 25 -2.19 -8.42 -10.42
C MET A 25 -1.64 -8.93 -9.09
N VAL A 26 -1.43 -10.24 -8.95
CA VAL A 26 -0.77 -10.83 -7.77
C VAL A 26 0.64 -10.30 -7.61
N SER A 27 1.42 -10.23 -8.70
CA SER A 27 2.76 -9.63 -8.69
C SER A 27 2.72 -8.16 -8.27
N GLY A 28 1.77 -7.38 -8.79
CA GLY A 28 1.55 -5.99 -8.40
C GLY A 28 1.22 -5.83 -6.92
N CYS A 29 0.38 -6.71 -6.36
CA CYS A 29 0.09 -6.75 -4.92
C CYS A 29 1.36 -7.03 -4.10
N GLY A 30 2.21 -7.95 -4.55
CA GLY A 30 3.49 -8.25 -3.88
C GLY A 30 4.44 -7.05 -3.81
N ILE A 31 4.56 -6.30 -4.91
CA ILE A 31 5.35 -5.06 -4.95
C ILE A 31 4.76 -4.03 -3.98
N LEU A 32 3.44 -3.84 -4.00
CA LEU A 32 2.75 -2.90 -3.11
C LEU A 32 2.91 -3.28 -1.64
N ALA A 33 2.72 -4.56 -1.29
CA ALA A 33 2.89 -5.06 0.07
C ALA A 33 4.31 -4.78 0.58
N THR A 34 5.33 -5.13 -0.21
CA THR A 34 6.73 -4.86 0.10
C THR A 34 7.00 -3.36 0.27
N GLY A 35 6.41 -2.51 -0.59
CA GLY A 35 6.51 -1.06 -0.48
C GLY A 35 5.92 -0.50 0.82
N LEU A 36 4.75 -1.01 1.23
CA LEU A 36 4.07 -0.64 2.46
C LEU A 36 4.84 -1.13 3.70
N ASP A 37 5.34 -2.37 3.69
CA ASP A 37 6.16 -2.94 4.77
C ASP A 37 7.44 -2.13 5.01
N ASN A 38 8.10 -1.75 3.92
CA ASN A 38 9.27 -0.87 3.99
C ASN A 38 8.92 0.50 4.58
N GLN A 39 7.75 1.06 4.25
CA GLN A 39 7.30 2.34 4.80
C GLN A 39 6.96 2.23 6.29
N ILE A 40 6.27 1.17 6.70
CA ILE A 40 5.95 0.87 8.10
C ILE A 40 7.25 0.73 8.90
N SER A 41 8.22 -0.03 8.40
CA SER A 41 9.52 -0.23 9.05
C SER A 41 10.28 1.07 9.27
N ARG A 42 10.28 1.97 8.26
CA ARG A 42 10.90 3.30 8.38
C ARG A 42 10.21 4.18 9.41
N ILE A 43 8.87 4.18 9.46
CA ILE A 43 8.13 4.95 10.47
C ILE A 43 8.43 4.42 11.87
N THR A 44 8.45 3.10 12.05
CA THR A 44 8.79 2.45 13.32
C THR A 44 10.21 2.79 13.77
N ALA A 45 11.19 2.79 12.87
CA ALA A 45 12.55 3.21 13.17
C ALA A 45 12.59 4.68 13.66
N ARG A 46 11.98 5.60 12.90
CA ARG A 46 11.92 7.03 13.27
C ARG A 46 11.22 7.25 14.61
N MET A 47 10.13 6.52 14.89
CA MET A 47 9.46 6.59 16.19
C MET A 47 10.36 6.14 17.35
N ARG A 48 11.15 5.08 17.16
CA ARG A 48 12.11 4.62 18.18
C ARG A 48 13.18 5.67 18.44
N ASP A 49 13.66 6.35 17.42
CA ASP A 49 14.68 7.40 17.57
C ASP A 49 14.11 8.63 18.30
N MET A 50 12.91 9.08 17.96
CA MET A 50 12.22 10.17 18.69
C MET A 50 11.98 9.82 20.16
N VAL A 51 11.60 8.57 20.47
CA VAL A 51 11.44 8.11 21.86
C VAL A 51 12.76 8.08 22.61
N ARG A 52 13.87 7.72 21.95
CA ARG A 52 15.21 7.77 22.55
C ARG A 52 15.62 9.21 22.85
N GLU A 53 15.43 10.12 21.90
CA GLU A 53 15.71 11.55 22.08
C GLU A 53 14.89 12.12 23.26
N TRP A 54 13.59 11.82 23.31
CA TRP A 54 12.72 12.26 24.40
C TRP A 54 13.22 11.86 25.78
N ARG A 55 13.76 10.63 25.92
CA ARG A 55 14.32 10.11 27.17
C ARG A 55 15.62 10.80 27.58
N THR A 56 16.39 11.32 26.62
CA THR A 56 17.67 12.01 26.89
C THR A 56 17.50 13.49 27.24
N LEU A 57 16.39 14.11 26.86
CA LEU A 57 16.13 15.52 27.14
C LEU A 57 15.77 15.75 28.62
N PRO A 58 16.11 16.89 29.25
CA PRO A 58 15.66 17.24 30.61
C PRO A 58 14.14 17.41 30.73
N GLU A 59 13.62 17.26 31.95
CA GLU A 59 12.23 17.63 32.26
C GLU A 59 11.96 19.12 31.98
N GLY A 60 10.79 19.43 31.40
CA GLY A 60 10.42 20.80 31.02
C GLY A 60 10.99 21.30 29.69
N HIS A 61 11.89 20.56 29.03
CA HIS A 61 12.45 20.98 27.75
C HIS A 61 11.37 21.12 26.66
N ALA A 62 11.30 22.26 25.97
CA ALA A 62 10.24 22.57 24.98
C ALA A 62 10.12 21.48 23.90
N ARG A 63 11.25 20.96 23.42
CA ARG A 63 11.36 19.84 22.46
C ARG A 63 10.60 18.57 22.89
N ARG A 64 10.45 18.29 24.20
CA ARG A 64 9.70 17.11 24.67
C ARG A 64 8.21 17.17 24.30
N ALA A 65 7.61 18.36 24.24
CA ALA A 65 6.21 18.52 23.82
C ALA A 65 6.05 18.26 22.32
N LEU A 66 6.98 18.77 21.51
CA LEU A 66 7.01 18.60 20.06
C LEU A 66 7.20 17.13 19.66
N LEU A 67 8.19 16.45 20.26
CA LEU A 67 8.42 15.02 20.01
C LEU A 67 7.19 14.16 20.34
N ARG A 68 6.41 14.52 21.37
CA ARG A 68 5.17 13.83 21.71
C ARG A 68 4.12 13.99 20.60
N GLU A 69 3.99 15.19 20.05
CA GLU A 69 3.07 15.47 18.95
C GLU A 69 3.50 14.74 17.66
N GLU A 70 4.79 14.77 17.33
CA GLU A 70 5.35 14.05 16.19
C GLU A 70 5.12 12.54 16.28
N VAL A 71 5.36 11.94 17.46
CA VAL A 71 5.07 10.51 17.71
C VAL A 71 3.59 10.22 17.52
N ALA A 72 2.68 11.06 18.02
CA ALA A 72 1.24 10.87 17.84
C ALA A 72 0.83 10.93 16.36
N ILE A 73 1.47 11.77 15.54
CA ILE A 73 1.22 11.81 14.09
C ILE A 73 1.77 10.55 13.42
N MET A 74 2.98 10.10 13.78
CA MET A 74 3.59 8.90 13.23
C MET A 74 2.78 7.64 13.57
N ASP A 75 2.23 7.54 14.77
CA ASP A 75 1.37 6.43 15.19
C ASP A 75 0.07 6.36 14.37
N ARG A 76 -0.58 7.51 14.15
CA ARG A 76 -1.75 7.58 13.24
C ARG A 76 -1.42 7.14 11.82
N ARG A 77 -0.25 7.54 11.30
CA ARG A 77 0.22 7.11 9.97
C ARG A 77 0.47 5.61 9.94
N HIS A 78 1.12 5.07 10.97
CA HIS A 78 1.36 3.64 11.11
C HIS A 78 0.04 2.85 11.08
N ALA A 79 -0.97 3.28 11.84
CA ALA A 79 -2.29 2.65 11.84
C ALA A 79 -2.99 2.68 10.46
N ILE A 80 -2.86 3.78 9.71
CA ILE A 80 -3.42 3.87 8.34
C ILE A 80 -2.70 2.89 7.41
N LEU A 81 -1.38 2.80 7.47
CA LEU A 81 -0.60 1.89 6.63
C LEU A 81 -0.83 0.42 7.00
N ALA A 82 -0.99 0.13 8.28
CA ALA A 82 -1.35 -1.21 8.77
C ALA A 82 -2.72 -1.67 8.24
N ARG A 83 -3.67 -0.74 8.06
CA ARG A 83 -4.92 -1.04 7.35
C ARG A 83 -4.68 -1.25 5.86
N ALA A 84 -3.90 -0.36 5.23
CA ALA A 84 -3.61 -0.43 3.79
C ALA A 84 -2.96 -1.78 3.40
N ILE A 85 -2.03 -2.30 4.21
CA ILE A 85 -1.42 -3.60 3.95
C ILE A 85 -2.43 -4.75 4.08
N GLY A 86 -3.37 -4.67 5.03
CA GLY A 86 -4.48 -5.62 5.13
C GLY A 86 -5.36 -5.64 3.87
N PHE A 87 -5.71 -4.47 3.33
CA PHE A 87 -6.44 -4.36 2.05
C PHE A 87 -5.63 -4.94 0.88
N THR A 88 -4.32 -4.73 0.84
CA THR A 88 -3.44 -5.30 -0.20
C THR A 88 -3.44 -6.82 -0.17
N TYR A 89 -3.34 -7.44 1.02
CA TYR A 89 -3.40 -8.91 1.13
C TYR A 89 -4.80 -9.46 0.83
N ALA A 90 -5.86 -8.74 1.20
CA ALA A 90 -7.23 -9.12 0.82
C ALA A 90 -7.42 -9.05 -0.71
N ALA A 91 -6.85 -8.04 -1.37
CA ALA A 91 -6.87 -7.94 -2.83
C ALA A 91 -6.07 -9.09 -3.49
N LEU A 92 -4.89 -9.39 -2.97
CA LEU A 92 -4.08 -10.53 -3.41
C LEU A 92 -4.88 -11.82 -3.34
N LEU A 93 -5.54 -12.08 -2.21
CA LEU A 93 -6.39 -13.26 -2.03
C LEU A 93 -7.53 -13.29 -3.05
N ALA A 94 -8.20 -12.16 -3.29
CA ALA A 94 -9.27 -12.06 -4.28
C ALA A 94 -8.78 -12.35 -5.72
N PHE A 95 -7.56 -11.95 -6.09
CA PHE A 95 -6.97 -12.30 -7.39
C PHE A 95 -6.56 -13.77 -7.47
N VAL A 96 -6.04 -14.35 -6.39
CA VAL A 96 -5.76 -15.79 -6.32
C VAL A 96 -7.05 -16.59 -6.48
N VAL A 97 -8.12 -16.21 -5.78
CA VAL A 97 -9.45 -16.82 -5.92
C VAL A 97 -9.96 -16.70 -7.36
N THR A 98 -9.78 -15.53 -7.99
CA THR A 98 -10.15 -15.32 -9.41
C THR A 98 -9.44 -16.35 -10.31
N SER A 99 -8.12 -16.53 -10.16
CA SER A 99 -7.36 -17.53 -10.91
C SER A 99 -7.87 -18.95 -10.68
N LEU A 100 -8.14 -19.30 -9.42
CA LEU A 100 -8.64 -20.63 -9.05
C LEU A 100 -10.04 -20.89 -9.63
N LEU A 101 -10.93 -19.89 -9.64
CA LEU A 101 -12.25 -20.01 -10.24
C LEU A 101 -12.16 -20.24 -11.75
N TYR A 102 -11.28 -19.52 -12.47
CA TYR A 102 -11.04 -19.78 -13.89
C TYR A 102 -10.50 -21.18 -14.15
N LEU A 103 -9.59 -21.68 -13.30
CA LEU A 103 -9.09 -23.05 -13.41
C LEU A 103 -10.17 -24.10 -13.14
N LEU A 104 -10.96 -23.89 -12.08
CA LEU A 104 -12.00 -24.83 -11.63
C LEU A 104 -13.14 -24.95 -12.63
N ARG A 105 -13.43 -23.88 -13.40
CA ARG A 105 -14.40 -23.91 -14.51
C ARG A 105 -14.15 -25.01 -15.54
N ARG A 106 -12.91 -25.50 -15.66
CA ARG A 106 -12.58 -26.61 -16.56
C ARG A 106 -13.14 -27.96 -16.09
N SER A 107 -13.40 -28.11 -14.80
CA SER A 107 -13.80 -29.37 -14.16
C SER A 107 -15.19 -29.33 -13.53
N VAL A 108 -15.66 -28.14 -13.13
CA VAL A 108 -16.94 -27.95 -12.42
C VAL A 108 -17.70 -26.78 -13.07
N PRO A 109 -19.03 -26.87 -13.23
CA PRO A 109 -19.83 -25.74 -13.69
C PRO A 109 -19.85 -24.62 -12.64
N VAL A 110 -18.93 -23.66 -12.77
CA VAL A 110 -18.90 -22.44 -11.97
C VAL A 110 -19.56 -21.31 -12.77
N PRO A 111 -20.51 -20.56 -12.19
CA PRO A 111 -21.11 -19.39 -12.83
C PRO A 111 -20.08 -18.39 -13.36
N GLU A 112 -20.36 -17.79 -14.52
CA GLU A 112 -19.42 -16.85 -15.16
C GLU A 112 -19.19 -15.57 -14.35
N GLU A 113 -20.15 -15.21 -13.51
CA GLU A 113 -20.11 -13.98 -12.70
C GLU A 113 -19.13 -14.09 -11.53
N LEU A 114 -18.86 -15.28 -10.99
CA LEU A 114 -18.03 -15.42 -9.79
C LEU A 114 -16.58 -14.96 -9.97
N PRO A 115 -15.84 -15.35 -11.04
CA PRO A 115 -14.51 -14.80 -11.30
C PRO A 115 -14.53 -13.27 -11.47
N VAL A 116 -15.55 -12.74 -12.15
CA VAL A 116 -15.68 -11.29 -12.41
C VAL A 116 -15.92 -10.52 -11.11
N LEU A 117 -16.78 -11.03 -10.23
CA LEU A 117 -17.04 -10.44 -8.91
C LEU A 117 -15.79 -10.48 -8.03
N SER A 118 -15.09 -11.62 -7.98
CA SER A 118 -13.84 -11.76 -7.22
C SER A 118 -12.76 -10.80 -7.73
N PHE A 119 -12.62 -10.68 -9.05
CA PHE A 119 -11.68 -9.75 -9.66
C PHE A 119 -12.02 -8.29 -9.33
N SER A 120 -13.29 -7.92 -9.48
CA SER A 120 -13.78 -6.57 -9.19
C SER A 120 -13.59 -6.20 -7.72
N LEU A 121 -13.81 -7.16 -6.80
CA LEU A 121 -13.50 -7.00 -5.38
C LEU A 121 -12.01 -6.72 -5.17
N GLY A 122 -11.12 -7.50 -5.80
CA GLY A 122 -9.67 -7.28 -5.73
C GLY A 122 -9.25 -5.87 -6.20
N VAL A 123 -9.82 -5.40 -7.31
CA VAL A 123 -9.59 -4.04 -7.82
C VAL A 123 -10.09 -2.98 -6.83
N GLY A 124 -11.29 -3.15 -6.26
CA GLY A 124 -11.83 -2.23 -5.25
C GLY A 124 -10.99 -2.17 -3.97
N LEU A 125 -10.46 -3.30 -3.52
CA LEU A 125 -9.55 -3.39 -2.38
C LEU A 125 -8.22 -2.68 -2.67
N LEU A 126 -7.64 -2.84 -3.87
CA LEU A 126 -6.45 -2.09 -4.29
C LEU A 126 -6.71 -0.58 -4.35
N GLY A 127 -7.86 -0.16 -4.86
CA GLY A 127 -8.29 1.25 -4.83
C GLY A 127 -8.33 1.79 -3.40
N SER A 128 -8.85 0.99 -2.47
CA SER A 128 -8.90 1.34 -1.04
C SER A 128 -7.49 1.46 -0.44
N THR A 129 -6.57 0.54 -0.77
CA THR A 129 -5.14 0.66 -0.40
C THR A 129 -4.55 1.98 -0.87
N ALA A 130 -4.79 2.38 -2.13
CA ALA A 130 -4.27 3.62 -2.68
C ALA A 130 -4.79 4.86 -1.92
N VAL A 131 -6.08 4.89 -1.59
CA VAL A 131 -6.69 5.97 -0.79
C VAL A 131 -6.05 6.05 0.60
N LEU A 132 -5.87 4.91 1.28
CA LEU A 132 -5.23 4.87 2.60
C LEU A 132 -3.76 5.31 2.54
N ALA A 133 -3.01 4.86 1.53
CA ALA A 133 -1.63 5.30 1.31
C ALA A 133 -1.55 6.82 1.08
N LEU A 134 -2.45 7.38 0.26
CA LEU A 134 -2.55 8.83 0.06
C LEU A 134 -2.92 9.58 1.35
N ALA A 135 -3.82 9.04 2.17
CA ALA A 135 -4.16 9.63 3.47
C ALA A 135 -2.93 9.67 4.40
N SER A 136 -2.14 8.59 4.46
CA SER A 136 -0.88 8.54 5.20
C SER A 136 0.13 9.60 4.71
N LEU A 137 0.22 9.82 3.40
CA LEU A 137 1.09 10.85 2.81
C LEU A 137 0.62 12.27 3.16
N ARG A 138 -0.69 12.52 3.17
CA ARG A 138 -1.24 13.82 3.58
C ARG A 138 -0.93 14.13 5.05
N LEU A 139 -1.01 13.14 5.94
CA LEU A 139 -0.57 13.31 7.35
C LEU A 139 0.93 13.58 7.44
N SER A 140 1.76 12.94 6.61
CA SER A 140 3.21 13.19 6.57
C SER A 140 3.54 14.64 6.25
N ARG A 141 2.80 15.27 5.32
CA ARG A 141 3.01 16.67 4.98
C ARG A 141 2.71 17.60 6.15
N ARG A 142 1.69 17.27 6.96
CA ARG A 142 1.34 18.04 8.15
C ARG A 142 2.43 17.98 9.23
N ALA A 143 3.08 16.83 9.41
CA ALA A 143 4.23 16.71 10.32
C ALA A 143 5.42 17.60 9.88
N ILE A 144 5.72 17.62 8.57
CA ILE A 144 6.80 18.46 8.03
C ILE A 144 6.49 19.96 8.22
N THR A 145 5.22 20.36 8.11
CA THR A 145 4.83 21.75 8.40
C THR A 145 5.12 22.12 9.86
N LEU A 146 4.88 21.22 10.82
CA LEU A 146 5.19 21.46 12.23
C LEU A 146 6.70 21.56 12.48
N GLU A 147 7.52 20.68 11.90
CA GLU A 147 8.99 20.76 11.97
C GLU A 147 9.50 22.08 11.36
N ARG A 148 8.87 22.53 10.27
CA ARG A 148 9.21 23.80 9.61
C ARG A 148 8.89 24.98 10.51
N GLU A 149 7.73 25.00 11.15
CA GLU A 149 7.33 26.07 12.08
C GLU A 149 8.24 26.14 13.31
N ASP A 150 8.70 25.00 13.83
CA ASP A 150 9.71 24.95 14.91
C ASP A 150 11.04 25.59 14.48
N LEU A 151 11.55 25.22 13.29
CA LEU A 151 12.78 25.78 12.73
C LEU A 151 12.70 27.30 12.45
N PHE A 152 11.51 27.84 12.14
CA PHE A 152 11.34 29.29 11.95
C PHE A 152 11.05 30.04 13.26
N ARG A 153 10.64 29.33 14.31
CA ARG A 153 10.41 29.90 15.65
C ARG A 153 11.73 29.99 16.43
N ASP A 154 12.58 28.98 16.30
CA ASP A 154 13.98 29.02 16.73
C ASP A 154 14.81 29.57 15.56
N GLY A 155 14.94 30.89 15.46
CA GLY A 155 15.83 31.55 14.48
C GLY A 155 17.23 30.93 14.48
N PRO A 156 18.04 31.14 13.41
CA PRO A 156 19.36 30.51 13.27
C PRO A 156 20.17 30.66 14.57
N PRO A 157 20.92 29.63 15.00
CA PRO A 157 21.67 29.71 16.24
C PRO A 157 22.68 30.86 16.16
N GLY A 158 22.37 31.98 16.83
CA GLY A 158 23.25 33.13 17.02
C GLY A 158 22.63 34.48 16.61
N ALA A 159 22.05 35.17 17.60
CA ALA A 159 22.12 36.63 17.74
C ALA A 159 22.20 36.97 19.23
#